data_AF-A0A6J6AFY0-F1
#
_entry.id   AF-A0A6J6AFY0-F1
#
_cell.length_a   1.000
_cell.length_b   1.000
_cell.length_c   1.000
_cell.angle_alpha   90.00
_cell.angle_beta   90.00
_cell.angle_gamma   90.00
#
_symmetry.space_group_name_H-M   'P 1'
#
loop_
_entity.id
_entity.type
_entity.pdbx_description
1 polymer ?
#
loop_
_entity_poly.entity_id
_entity_poly.type
_entity_poly.pdbx_seq_one_letter_code
_entity_poly.pdbx_strand_id
1 'polypeptide(L)'
;MSMEQLQKREVSPLSSTTDTPIETPRDEVREAEIARVCAALGSAVIDSLVKPNDDMWIRVSADAWRSTGETLKTLGYTYFGFISAIDWLPSPYGRGEDDPTAPPVERSTVIKQGYAGGDTRFQVIARLVQPFTTLGINIKVDVDDSLMAVDSWSQVFAGANWHERETHEMFGIGFNGHPDLRNMYLPTDFEGHPLRKDFPLLARMVKPWPGIVDVEPLPGDDSEEEGDAS
;
A
#
# COMPACT_ATOMS: atom_id res chain seq x y z
N MET A 1 12.51 47.86 13.21
CA MET A 1 11.68 46.66 13.08
C MET A 1 12.29 45.82 11.96
N SER A 2 13.09 44.81 12.33
CA SER A 2 13.82 43.96 11.39
C SER A 2 13.10 42.62 11.28
N MET A 3 12.70 42.26 10.06
CA MET A 3 12.09 40.99 9.71
C MET A 3 13.05 39.84 10.04
N GLU A 4 12.67 39.00 11.00
CA GLU A 4 13.35 37.76 11.35
C GLU A 4 13.46 36.84 10.13
N GLN A 5 14.66 36.29 9.98
CA GLN A 5 15.04 35.37 8.92
C GLN A 5 14.24 34.07 9.07
N LEU A 6 13.29 33.82 8.15
CA LEU A 6 12.79 32.47 7.91
C LEU A 6 13.94 31.63 7.34
N GLN A 7 14.49 30.75 8.17
CA GLN A 7 15.44 29.73 7.76
C GLN A 7 14.73 28.75 6.81
N LYS A 8 15.02 28.86 5.51
CA LYS A 8 14.57 27.87 4.50
C LYS A 8 15.06 26.49 4.94
N ARG A 9 14.13 25.57 5.20
CA ARG A 9 14.43 24.13 5.29
C ARG A 9 14.99 23.69 3.94
N GLU A 10 16.27 23.35 3.89
CA GLU A 10 16.85 22.69 2.72
C GLU A 10 16.19 21.32 2.55
N VAL A 11 15.59 21.10 1.38
CA VAL A 11 15.03 19.81 0.99
C VAL A 11 16.18 19.00 0.39
N SER A 12 16.63 17.96 1.10
CA SER A 12 17.66 17.06 0.58
C SER A 12 17.14 16.28 -0.63
N PRO A 13 17.93 16.14 -1.72
CA PRO A 13 17.54 15.35 -2.88
C PRO A 13 17.53 13.85 -2.55
N LEU A 14 16.52 13.11 -3.03
CA LEU A 14 16.25 11.69 -2.78
C LEU A 14 17.25 10.70 -3.42
N SER A 15 18.31 11.19 -4.07
CA SER A 15 19.30 10.32 -4.73
C SER A 15 20.66 11.01 -4.79
N SER A 16 21.46 10.84 -3.74
CA SER A 16 22.92 11.01 -3.81
C SER A 16 23.59 9.67 -3.50
N THR A 17 24.22 9.08 -4.50
CA THR A 17 25.03 7.86 -4.39
C THR A 17 26.34 8.20 -3.67
N THR A 18 26.27 8.42 -2.37
CA THR A 18 27.46 8.51 -1.52
C THR A 18 27.35 7.39 -0.51
N ASP A 19 28.14 6.33 -0.74
CA ASP A 19 28.22 5.13 0.08
C ASP A 19 29.05 5.41 1.36
N THR A 20 28.64 6.45 2.10
CA THR A 20 29.11 6.65 3.47
C THR A 20 28.20 5.82 4.35
N PRO A 21 28.71 4.90 5.19
CA PRO A 21 27.88 4.19 6.16
C PRO A 21 27.26 5.23 7.09
N ILE A 22 26.02 5.61 6.84
CA ILE A 22 25.24 6.43 7.75
C ILE A 22 25.03 5.54 8.97
N GLU A 23 25.64 5.91 10.10
CA GLU A 23 25.42 5.24 11.37
C GLU A 23 23.92 5.20 11.61
N THR A 24 23.36 3.98 11.61
CA THR A 24 21.93 3.79 11.74
C THR A 24 21.53 4.33 13.11
N PRO A 25 20.65 5.35 13.20
CA PRO A 25 20.25 5.90 14.48
C PRO A 25 19.69 4.76 15.33
N ARG A 26 20.21 4.53 16.53
CA ARG A 26 19.64 3.51 17.41
C ARG A 26 18.36 4.03 18.04
N ASP A 27 17.37 3.15 18.17
CA ASP A 27 16.08 3.47 18.78
C ASP A 27 15.79 2.47 19.89
N GLU A 28 16.41 2.69 21.04
CA GLU A 28 16.37 1.76 22.18
C GLU A 28 14.94 1.44 22.63
N VAL A 29 14.00 2.39 22.47
CA VAL A 29 12.59 2.20 22.83
C VAL A 29 11.93 1.20 21.89
N ARG A 30 12.06 1.38 20.57
CA ARG A 30 11.51 0.45 19.58
C ARG A 30 12.24 -0.90 19.60
N GLU A 31 13.54 -0.91 19.83
CA GLU A 31 14.34 -2.13 19.98
C GLU A 31 13.90 -2.95 21.20
N ALA A 32 13.63 -2.30 22.34
CA ALA A 32 13.10 -2.97 23.53
C ALA A 32 11.68 -3.49 23.32
N GLU A 33 10.80 -2.69 22.69
CA GLU A 33 9.41 -3.09 22.47
C GLU A 33 9.30 -4.22 21.44
N ILE A 34 10.07 -4.19 20.35
CA ILE A 34 10.07 -5.30 19.38
C ILE A 34 10.59 -6.59 20.03
N ALA A 35 11.61 -6.50 20.89
CA ALA A 35 12.12 -7.66 21.63
C ALA A 35 11.06 -8.25 22.56
N ARG A 36 10.29 -7.39 23.25
CA ARG A 36 9.15 -7.80 24.08
C ARG A 36 8.05 -8.48 23.27
N VAL A 37 7.71 -7.93 22.11
CA VAL A 37 6.72 -8.51 21.18
C VAL A 37 7.19 -9.87 20.66
N CYS A 38 8.43 -9.97 20.19
CA CYS A 38 9.00 -11.22 19.71
C CYS A 38 9.08 -12.28 20.81
N ALA A 39 9.40 -11.90 22.06
CA ALA A 39 9.39 -12.82 23.19
C ALA A 39 7.99 -13.35 23.50
N ALA A 40 6.94 -12.53 23.34
CA ALA A 40 5.56 -12.95 23.56
C ALA A 40 5.02 -13.86 22.45
N LEU A 41 5.43 -13.63 21.20
CA LEU A 41 5.00 -14.40 20.04
C LEU A 41 5.84 -15.68 19.83
N GLY A 42 7.08 -15.71 20.33
CA GLY A 42 7.96 -16.88 20.28
C GLY A 42 8.25 -17.33 18.84
N SER A 43 8.06 -18.62 18.56
CA SER A 43 8.34 -19.23 17.25
C SER A 43 7.39 -18.78 16.14
N ALA A 44 6.34 -18.02 16.44
CA ALA A 44 5.45 -17.46 15.44
C ALA A 44 6.13 -16.37 14.59
N VAL A 45 7.18 -15.71 15.12
CA VAL A 45 7.91 -14.66 14.40
C VAL A 45 8.95 -15.30 13.50
N ILE A 46 8.82 -15.06 12.20
CA ILE A 46 9.78 -15.49 11.17
C ILE A 46 10.92 -14.48 11.07
N ASP A 47 10.59 -13.19 11.03
CA ASP A 47 11.57 -12.11 10.91
C ASP A 47 11.05 -10.82 11.54
N SER A 48 11.94 -9.92 11.95
CA SER A 48 11.60 -8.65 12.57
C SER A 48 12.57 -7.56 12.18
N LEU A 49 12.08 -6.34 11.99
CA LEU A 49 12.89 -5.19 11.63
C LEU A 49 12.41 -3.95 12.38
N VAL A 50 13.35 -3.19 12.93
CA VAL A 50 13.10 -1.85 13.47
C VAL A 50 13.58 -0.84 12.45
N LYS A 51 12.70 0.06 12.03
CA LYS A 51 13.10 1.27 11.34
C LYS A 51 13.19 2.40 12.37
N PRO A 52 14.40 2.87 12.72
CA PRO A 52 14.58 3.84 13.79
C PRO A 52 13.76 5.11 13.58
N ASN A 53 13.15 5.62 14.65
CA ASN A 53 12.30 6.80 14.67
C ASN A 53 11.05 6.74 13.77
N ASP A 54 10.73 5.58 13.20
CA ASP A 54 9.57 5.37 12.34
C ASP A 54 8.70 4.26 12.95
N ASP A 55 8.87 3.01 12.50
CA ASP A 55 7.99 1.89 12.85
C ASP A 55 8.74 0.57 13.03
N MET A 56 8.08 -0.34 13.74
CA MET A 56 8.48 -1.73 13.88
C MET A 56 7.75 -2.62 12.86
N TRP A 57 8.43 -3.66 12.39
CA TRP A 57 7.92 -4.61 11.42
C TRP A 57 8.16 -6.02 11.92
N ILE A 58 7.15 -6.87 11.86
CA ILE A 58 7.27 -8.30 12.12
C ILE A 58 6.63 -9.09 10.99
N ARG A 59 7.26 -10.21 10.62
CA ARG A 59 6.67 -11.23 9.76
C ARG A 59 6.37 -12.45 10.61
N VAL A 60 5.13 -12.91 10.55
CA VAL A 60 4.66 -14.06 11.33
C VAL A 60 4.23 -15.21 10.42
N SER A 61 4.21 -16.41 10.98
CA SER A 61 3.68 -17.59 10.29
C SER A 61 2.15 -17.50 10.09
N ALA A 62 1.66 -18.10 9.02
CA ALA A 62 0.25 -18.00 8.63
C ALA A 62 -0.71 -18.60 9.68
N ASP A 63 -0.31 -19.69 10.33
CA ASP A 63 -1.04 -20.34 11.41
C ASP A 63 -1.12 -19.49 12.69
N ALA A 64 -0.17 -18.58 12.89
CA ALA A 64 -0.13 -17.70 14.06
C ALA A 64 -0.74 -16.31 13.80
N TRP A 65 -1.29 -16.06 12.61
CA TRP A 65 -1.76 -14.73 12.23
C TRP A 65 -2.83 -14.17 13.20
N ARG A 66 -3.88 -14.94 13.48
CA ARG A 66 -4.95 -14.52 14.41
C ARG A 66 -4.45 -14.38 15.84
N SER A 67 -3.73 -15.37 16.35
CA SER A 67 -3.18 -15.34 17.72
C SER A 67 -2.19 -14.20 17.92
N THR A 68 -1.50 -13.76 16.86
CA THR A 68 -0.66 -12.56 16.87
C THR A 68 -1.49 -11.31 17.16
N GLY A 69 -2.62 -11.13 16.47
CA GLY A 69 -3.54 -10.01 16.73
C GLY A 69 -4.06 -10.00 18.17
N GLU A 70 -4.44 -11.17 18.70
CA GLU A 70 -4.90 -11.34 20.09
C GLU A 70 -3.80 -11.02 21.10
N THR A 71 -2.57 -11.50 20.87
CA THR A 71 -1.41 -11.26 21.74
C THR A 71 -1.04 -9.78 21.75
N LEU A 72 -0.95 -9.14 20.58
CA LEU A 72 -0.64 -7.72 20.47
C LEU A 72 -1.69 -6.84 21.16
N LYS A 73 -2.97 -7.20 21.07
CA LYS A 73 -4.04 -6.52 21.79
C LYS A 73 -3.83 -6.60 23.31
N THR A 74 -3.45 -7.76 23.84
CA THR A 74 -3.09 -7.93 25.27
C THR A 74 -1.84 -7.14 25.67
N LEU A 75 -0.88 -6.96 24.75
CA LEU A 75 0.31 -6.13 24.96
C LEU A 75 0.05 -4.62 24.90
N GLY A 76 -1.18 -4.20 24.57
CA GLY A 76 -1.61 -2.80 24.58
C GLY A 76 -1.79 -2.18 23.19
N TYR A 77 -1.55 -2.93 22.10
CA TYR A 77 -1.82 -2.48 20.73
C TYR A 77 -3.32 -2.55 20.43
N THR A 78 -4.06 -1.61 21.00
CA THR A 78 -5.53 -1.59 20.95
C THR A 78 -6.08 -0.71 19.83
N TYR A 79 -5.27 0.18 19.25
CA TYR A 79 -5.67 0.96 18.10
C TYR A 79 -5.41 0.19 16.82
N PHE A 80 -6.49 -0.21 16.16
CA PHE A 80 -6.44 -0.84 14.85
C PHE A 80 -6.29 0.22 13.75
N GLY A 81 -5.24 0.10 12.93
CA GLY A 81 -4.97 1.01 11.81
C GLY A 81 -5.67 0.55 10.54
N PHE A 82 -5.14 -0.52 9.92
CA PHE A 82 -5.69 -1.10 8.69
C PHE A 82 -5.26 -2.55 8.54
N ILE A 83 -5.98 -3.29 7.69
CA ILE A 83 -5.52 -4.52 7.05
C ILE A 83 -5.58 -4.29 5.55
N SER A 84 -4.55 -4.76 4.83
CA SER A 84 -4.52 -4.77 3.38
C SER A 84 -3.65 -5.93 2.89
N ALA A 85 -3.43 -6.02 1.59
CA ALA A 85 -2.51 -6.98 1.01
C ALA A 85 -1.52 -6.33 0.06
N ILE A 86 -0.42 -7.02 -0.17
CA ILE A 86 0.65 -6.64 -1.08
C ILE A 86 0.77 -7.75 -2.12
N ASP A 87 0.69 -7.36 -3.39
CA ASP A 87 1.08 -8.19 -4.53
C ASP A 87 2.48 -7.79 -4.97
N TRP A 88 3.45 -8.67 -4.69
CA TRP A 88 4.85 -8.42 -5.00
C TRP A 88 5.24 -8.73 -6.45
N LEU A 89 4.29 -9.19 -7.28
CA LEU A 89 4.55 -9.41 -8.69
C LEU A 89 4.95 -8.08 -9.36
N PRO A 90 6.10 -8.03 -10.07
CA PRO A 90 6.42 -6.87 -10.89
C PRO A 90 5.35 -6.65 -11.95
N SER A 91 4.75 -5.45 -11.98
CA SER A 91 3.70 -5.11 -12.95
C SER A 91 4.23 -5.24 -14.39
N PRO A 92 3.60 -6.06 -15.25
CA PRO A 92 3.97 -6.14 -16.66
C PRO A 92 3.50 -4.91 -17.45
N TYR A 93 2.54 -4.14 -16.92
CA TYR A 93 1.77 -3.11 -17.64
C TYR A 93 2.27 -1.66 -17.51
N GLY A 94 3.52 -1.43 -17.11
CA GLY A 94 3.93 -0.04 -16.88
C GLY A 94 3.79 0.44 -15.43
N ARG A 95 4.37 1.60 -15.17
CA ARG A 95 3.97 2.57 -14.14
C ARG A 95 3.19 3.67 -14.88
N GLY A 96 2.22 4.29 -14.23
CA GLY A 96 1.51 5.43 -14.83
C GLY A 96 2.39 6.66 -15.09
N GLU A 97 3.60 6.66 -14.55
CA GLU A 97 4.62 7.71 -14.69
C GLU A 97 5.54 7.50 -15.89
N ASP A 98 5.47 6.34 -16.56
CA ASP A 98 6.32 6.07 -17.72
C ASP A 98 5.88 6.95 -18.90
N ASP A 99 6.87 7.49 -19.61
CA ASP A 99 6.62 8.29 -20.81
C ASP A 99 5.94 7.41 -21.88
N PRO A 100 4.72 7.73 -22.33
CA PRO A 100 3.99 6.93 -23.30
C PRO A 100 4.65 6.92 -24.69
N THR A 101 5.61 7.82 -24.94
CA THR A 101 6.36 7.90 -26.20
C THR A 101 7.68 7.15 -26.18
N ALA A 102 8.15 6.73 -25.00
CA ALA A 102 9.37 5.95 -24.86
C ALA A 102 9.13 4.47 -25.26
N PRO A 103 10.15 3.79 -25.80
CA PRO A 103 10.05 2.36 -26.07
C PRO A 103 9.77 1.58 -24.77
N PRO A 104 8.96 0.51 -24.80
CA PRO A 104 8.68 -0.30 -23.64
C PRO A 104 9.97 -0.83 -23.01
N VAL A 105 10.24 -0.43 -21.76
CA VAL A 105 11.41 -0.89 -21.01
C VAL A 105 11.21 -2.36 -20.62
N GLU A 106 12.23 -3.20 -20.84
CA GLU A 106 12.23 -4.58 -20.37
C GLU A 106 12.29 -4.60 -18.83
N ARG A 107 11.27 -5.17 -18.20
CA ARG A 107 11.10 -5.14 -16.75
C ARG A 107 11.59 -6.43 -16.14
N SER A 108 12.25 -6.30 -14.99
CA SER A 108 12.61 -7.47 -14.18
C SER A 108 11.34 -8.18 -13.72
N THR A 109 11.33 -9.50 -13.88
CA THR A 109 10.29 -10.40 -13.35
C THR A 109 10.61 -10.90 -11.94
N VAL A 110 11.74 -10.46 -11.36
CA VAL A 110 12.18 -10.90 -10.04
C VAL A 110 11.37 -10.19 -8.96
N ILE A 111 10.69 -10.99 -8.15
CA ILE A 111 9.99 -10.53 -6.95
C ILE A 111 11.03 -10.02 -5.94
N LYS A 112 10.84 -8.81 -5.43
CA LYS A 112 11.66 -8.23 -4.36
C LYS A 112 10.77 -7.74 -3.24
N GLN A 113 10.79 -8.45 -2.12
CA GLN A 113 10.03 -8.11 -0.93
C GLN A 113 10.71 -6.97 -0.15
N GLY A 114 9.90 -6.24 0.61
CA GLY A 114 10.34 -5.14 1.47
C GLY A 114 10.78 -5.61 2.87
N TYR A 115 10.45 -4.81 3.88
CA TYR A 115 10.83 -5.10 5.27
C TYR A 115 10.29 -6.45 5.77
N ALA A 116 11.12 -7.11 6.59
CA ALA A 116 10.91 -8.46 7.12
C ALA A 116 10.75 -9.55 6.05
N GLY A 117 11.08 -9.27 4.78
CA GLY A 117 11.07 -10.24 3.68
C GLY A 117 9.70 -10.81 3.34
N GLY A 118 9.72 -11.95 2.65
CA GLY A 118 8.55 -12.73 2.27
C GLY A 118 8.93 -13.85 1.33
N ASP A 119 8.16 -14.93 1.36
CA ASP A 119 8.44 -16.14 0.57
C ASP A 119 7.39 -16.38 -0.53
N THR A 120 6.26 -15.67 -0.49
CA THR A 120 5.16 -15.83 -1.45
C THR A 120 4.88 -14.55 -2.24
N ARG A 121 4.03 -14.64 -3.27
CA ARG A 121 3.62 -13.50 -4.09
C ARG A 121 2.75 -12.53 -3.29
N PHE A 122 1.79 -13.07 -2.54
CA PHE A 122 0.84 -12.28 -1.76
C PHE A 122 1.21 -12.26 -0.29
N GLN A 123 1.22 -11.06 0.29
CA GLN A 123 1.33 -10.91 1.75
C GLN A 123 0.17 -10.09 2.26
N VAL A 124 -0.43 -10.50 3.39
CA VAL A 124 -1.36 -9.64 4.13
C VAL A 124 -0.53 -8.80 5.10
N ILE A 125 -0.88 -7.52 5.20
CA ILE A 125 -0.25 -6.56 6.10
C ILE A 125 -1.32 -5.92 6.98
N ALA A 126 -1.03 -5.84 8.28
CA ALA A 126 -1.84 -5.13 9.25
C ALA A 126 -0.99 -4.10 9.98
N ARG A 127 -1.62 -3.02 10.42
CA ARG A 127 -1.00 -2.03 11.30
C ARG A 127 -1.77 -1.92 12.61
N LEU A 128 -1.06 -2.05 13.72
CA LEU A 128 -1.59 -1.78 15.06
C LEU A 128 -0.74 -0.71 15.75
N VAL A 129 -1.37 0.08 16.61
CA VAL A 129 -0.74 1.17 17.35
C VAL A 129 -1.13 1.08 18.82
N GLN A 130 -0.20 1.40 19.70
CA GLN A 130 -0.48 1.65 21.10
C GLN A 130 -1.01 3.09 21.24
N PRO A 131 -2.23 3.36 21.71
CA PRO A 131 -2.78 4.72 21.71
C PRO A 131 -2.01 5.73 22.59
N PHE A 132 -1.36 5.23 23.64
CA PHE A 132 -0.72 6.05 24.68
C PHE A 132 0.80 6.15 24.51
N THR A 133 1.36 5.42 23.55
CA THR A 133 2.77 5.52 23.14
C THR A 133 2.76 5.87 21.66
N THR A 134 3.79 6.51 21.12
CA THR A 134 3.85 6.77 19.67
C THR A 134 4.31 5.53 18.88
N LEU A 135 4.16 4.33 19.46
CA LEU A 135 4.68 3.09 18.91
C LEU A 135 3.64 2.40 18.02
N GLY A 136 4.00 2.29 16.74
CA GLY A 136 3.30 1.50 15.75
C GLY A 136 4.06 0.21 15.42
N ILE A 137 3.31 -0.84 15.12
CA ILE A 137 3.84 -2.10 14.58
C ILE A 137 3.08 -2.49 13.32
N ASN A 138 3.84 -2.85 12.29
CA ASN A 138 3.32 -3.44 11.07
C ASN A 138 3.56 -4.95 11.12
N ILE A 139 2.50 -5.72 10.94
CA ILE A 139 2.53 -7.18 10.97
C ILE A 139 2.30 -7.66 9.54
N LYS A 140 3.16 -8.56 9.07
CA LYS A 140 3.04 -9.19 7.76
C LYS A 140 2.89 -10.70 7.92
N VAL A 141 2.16 -11.30 6.98
CA VAL A 141 2.04 -12.74 6.86
C VAL A 141 2.11 -13.11 5.38
N ASP A 142 2.84 -14.17 5.07
CA ASP A 142 2.86 -14.76 3.74
C ASP A 142 1.56 -15.53 3.51
N VAL A 143 0.88 -15.23 2.40
CA VAL A 143 -0.29 -15.97 1.97
C VAL A 143 0.16 -17.05 1.00
N ASP A 144 -0.23 -18.28 1.27
CA ASP A 144 0.03 -19.41 0.39
C ASP A 144 -0.75 -19.26 -0.93
N ASP A 145 -0.04 -19.42 -2.06
CA ASP A 145 -0.61 -19.22 -3.40
C ASP A 145 -1.69 -20.26 -3.76
N SER A 146 -1.74 -21.41 -3.07
CA SER A 146 -2.74 -22.48 -3.32
C SER A 146 -4.00 -22.30 -2.49
N LEU A 147 -3.87 -21.89 -1.23
CA LEU A 147 -5.00 -21.69 -0.31
C LEU A 147 -5.61 -20.29 -0.46
N MET A 148 -4.78 -19.27 -0.73
CA MET A 148 -5.17 -17.87 -0.88
C MET A 148 -6.07 -17.36 0.27
N ALA A 149 -5.80 -17.77 1.51
CA ALA A 149 -6.59 -17.41 2.67
C ALA A 149 -5.75 -17.27 3.94
N VAL A 150 -6.20 -16.41 4.86
CA VAL A 150 -5.66 -16.24 6.21
C VAL A 150 -6.79 -16.18 7.23
N ASP A 151 -6.49 -16.28 8.52
CA ASP A 151 -7.52 -16.16 9.54
C ASP A 151 -8.00 -14.72 9.75
N SER A 152 -9.29 -14.55 10.00
CA SER A 152 -9.90 -13.23 10.23
C SER A 152 -9.52 -12.66 11.60
N TRP A 153 -9.24 -11.35 11.62
CA TRP A 153 -9.10 -10.52 12.81
C TRP A 153 -10.41 -9.82 13.20
N SER A 154 -11.52 -10.00 12.48
CA SER A 154 -12.78 -9.30 12.77
C SER A 154 -13.34 -9.58 14.18
N GLN A 155 -13.01 -10.75 14.76
CA GLN A 155 -13.37 -11.11 16.14
C GLN A 155 -12.44 -10.46 17.18
N VAL A 156 -11.25 -10.03 16.75
CA VAL A 156 -10.24 -9.37 17.61
C VAL A 156 -10.41 -7.86 17.55
N PHE A 157 -10.56 -7.30 16.35
CA PHE A 157 -10.73 -5.88 16.09
C PHE A 157 -11.98 -5.67 15.22
N ALA A 158 -12.99 -4.96 15.74
CA ALA A 158 -14.24 -4.73 15.01
C ALA A 158 -14.01 -4.00 13.67
N GLY A 159 -13.02 -3.10 13.62
CA GLY A 159 -12.64 -2.38 12.40
C GLY A 159 -12.09 -3.27 11.29
N ALA A 160 -11.53 -4.45 11.62
CA ALA A 160 -10.96 -5.36 10.63
C ALA A 160 -12.01 -5.88 9.64
N ASN A 161 -13.29 -5.94 10.01
CA ASN A 161 -14.36 -6.45 9.14
C ASN A 161 -14.40 -5.76 7.77
N TRP A 162 -14.35 -4.42 7.75
CA TRP A 162 -14.41 -3.66 6.50
C TRP A 162 -13.13 -3.81 5.67
N HIS A 163 -11.97 -3.77 6.33
CA HIS A 163 -10.67 -3.91 5.68
C HIS A 163 -10.45 -5.30 5.08
N GLU A 164 -10.93 -6.35 5.75
CA GLU A 164 -10.86 -7.72 5.24
C GLU A 164 -11.76 -7.91 4.01
N ARG A 165 -12.96 -7.31 4.02
CA ARG A 165 -13.85 -7.31 2.84
C ARG A 165 -13.25 -6.56 1.66
N GLU A 166 -12.65 -5.40 1.91
CA GLU A 166 -11.92 -4.65 0.88
C GLU A 166 -10.75 -5.46 0.33
N THR A 167 -9.94 -6.08 1.19
CA THR A 167 -8.79 -6.89 0.79
C THR A 167 -9.23 -8.11 -0.01
N HIS A 168 -10.32 -8.76 0.41
CA HIS A 168 -10.93 -9.87 -0.32
C HIS A 168 -11.38 -9.45 -1.72
N GLU A 169 -12.10 -8.34 -1.86
CA GLU A 169 -12.59 -7.87 -3.16
C GLU A 169 -11.44 -7.41 -4.07
N MET A 170 -10.48 -6.67 -3.53
CA MET A 170 -9.39 -6.06 -4.30
C MET A 170 -8.26 -7.02 -4.67
N PHE A 171 -7.99 -8.03 -3.85
CA PHE A 171 -6.88 -8.98 -4.02
C PHE A 171 -7.32 -10.44 -4.08
N GLY A 172 -8.59 -10.77 -3.79
CA GLY A 172 -9.10 -12.14 -3.81
C GLY A 172 -8.51 -13.04 -2.72
N ILE A 173 -8.19 -12.48 -1.56
CA ILE A 173 -7.69 -13.23 -0.39
C ILE A 173 -8.87 -13.54 0.54
N GLY A 174 -9.03 -14.81 0.91
CA GLY A 174 -10.04 -15.27 1.86
C GLY A 174 -9.68 -14.97 3.32
N PHE A 175 -10.70 -14.76 4.16
CA PHE A 175 -10.54 -14.56 5.60
C PHE A 175 -11.39 -15.57 6.38
N ASN A 176 -10.72 -16.59 6.94
CA ASN A 176 -11.39 -17.68 7.67
C ASN A 176 -12.01 -17.16 8.97
N GLY A 177 -13.27 -17.51 9.22
CA GLY A 177 -14.00 -17.07 10.42
C GLY A 177 -14.54 -15.63 10.37
N HIS A 178 -14.45 -14.96 9.21
CA HIS A 178 -15.09 -13.67 8.99
C HIS A 178 -16.63 -13.81 8.92
N PRO A 179 -17.41 -12.95 9.60
CA PRO A 179 -18.86 -13.13 9.73
C PRO A 179 -19.68 -12.81 8.47
N ASP A 180 -19.21 -11.88 7.62
CA ASP A 180 -19.90 -11.47 6.39
C ASP A 180 -18.88 -11.10 5.30
N LEU A 181 -18.18 -12.10 4.75
CA LEU A 181 -17.16 -11.86 3.73
C LEU A 181 -17.82 -11.73 2.36
N ARG A 182 -18.17 -10.50 2.00
CA ARG A 182 -18.76 -10.15 0.70
C ARG A 182 -18.18 -8.87 0.12
N ASN A 183 -18.19 -8.79 -1.20
CA ASN A 183 -17.81 -7.63 -2.00
C ASN A 183 -18.60 -6.38 -1.57
N MET A 184 -17.99 -5.20 -1.74
CA MET A 184 -18.47 -3.96 -1.14
C MET A 184 -18.42 -2.76 -2.07
N TYR A 185 -17.37 -2.63 -2.87
CA TYR A 185 -17.12 -1.46 -3.69
C TYR A 185 -17.43 -1.67 -5.17
N LEU A 186 -17.15 -2.85 -5.71
CA LEU A 186 -17.24 -3.10 -7.14
C LEU A 186 -18.68 -3.39 -7.55
N PRO A 187 -19.05 -3.05 -8.81
CA PRO A 187 -20.30 -3.48 -9.39
C PRO A 187 -20.47 -5.00 -9.27
N THR A 188 -21.72 -5.46 -9.17
CA THR A 188 -22.04 -6.87 -8.93
C THR A 188 -21.54 -7.79 -10.05
N ASP A 189 -21.48 -7.28 -11.28
CA ASP A 189 -21.02 -8.00 -12.47
C ASP A 189 -19.50 -7.80 -12.73
N PHE A 190 -18.77 -7.18 -11.80
CA PHE A 190 -17.34 -6.97 -11.97
C PHE A 190 -16.57 -8.28 -11.77
N GLU A 191 -15.81 -8.68 -12.79
CA GLU A 191 -14.96 -9.86 -12.75
C GLU A 191 -13.50 -9.49 -12.52
N GLY A 192 -12.90 -10.05 -11.46
CA GLY A 192 -11.48 -9.94 -11.15
C GLY A 192 -11.15 -9.03 -9.96
N HIS A 193 -9.88 -8.69 -9.83
CA HIS A 193 -9.29 -8.10 -8.61
C HIS A 193 -8.40 -6.90 -8.97
N PRO A 194 -8.93 -5.65 -8.92
CA PRO A 194 -8.30 -4.46 -9.49
C PRO A 194 -6.89 -4.15 -8.98
N LEU A 195 -6.58 -4.49 -7.72
CA LEU A 195 -5.29 -4.17 -7.11
C LEU A 195 -4.21 -5.22 -7.37
N ARG A 196 -4.55 -6.36 -7.98
CA ARG A 196 -3.54 -7.30 -8.45
C ARG A 196 -2.76 -6.72 -9.62
N LYS A 197 -1.48 -7.08 -9.70
CA LYS A 197 -0.54 -6.54 -10.69
C LYS A 197 -0.75 -7.14 -12.08
N ASP A 198 -1.29 -8.35 -12.14
CA ASP A 198 -1.71 -9.04 -13.36
C ASP A 198 -3.09 -8.58 -13.88
N PHE A 199 -3.86 -7.80 -13.11
CA PHE A 199 -5.15 -7.30 -13.57
C PHE A 199 -4.97 -6.15 -14.59
N PRO A 200 -5.51 -6.27 -15.81
CA PRO A 200 -5.42 -5.23 -16.83
C PRO A 200 -6.39 -4.10 -16.51
N LEU A 201 -5.91 -3.04 -15.86
CA LEU A 201 -6.69 -1.82 -15.69
C LEU A 201 -6.69 -1.04 -17.01
N LEU A 202 -7.86 -0.89 -17.64
CA LEU A 202 -8.04 0.01 -18.80
C LEU A 202 -7.59 1.44 -18.49
N ALA A 203 -7.68 1.88 -17.23
CA ALA A 203 -7.15 3.17 -16.79
C ALA A 203 -5.62 3.30 -16.88
N ARG A 204 -4.87 2.18 -16.91
CA ARG A 204 -3.42 2.17 -17.19
C ARG A 204 -3.13 2.23 -18.70
N MET A 205 -4.13 2.00 -19.54
CA MET A 205 -4.01 2.19 -20.97
C MET A 205 -4.27 3.66 -21.27
N VAL A 206 -3.22 4.40 -21.65
CA VAL A 206 -3.35 5.78 -22.12
C VAL A 206 -4.30 5.78 -23.32
N LYS A 207 -5.54 6.21 -23.13
CA LYS A 207 -6.40 6.56 -24.25
C LYS A 207 -5.88 7.91 -24.76
N PRO A 208 -5.44 8.03 -26.03
CA PRO A 208 -5.09 9.32 -26.58
C PRO A 208 -6.28 10.25 -26.42
N TRP A 209 -6.03 11.45 -25.88
CA TRP A 209 -7.05 12.48 -25.78
C TRP A 209 -7.64 12.70 -27.18
N PRO A 210 -8.95 12.57 -27.38
CA PRO A 210 -9.55 12.75 -28.69
C PRO A 210 -9.55 14.25 -28.97
N GLY A 211 -8.42 14.76 -29.46
CA GLY A 211 -8.27 16.14 -29.88
C GLY A 211 -9.08 16.40 -31.14
N ILE A 212 -10.40 16.49 -31.01
CA ILE A 212 -11.25 17.44 -31.71
C ILE A 212 -12.07 18.09 -30.59
N VAL A 213 -11.64 19.27 -30.18
CA VAL A 213 -12.56 20.20 -29.55
C VAL A 213 -13.34 20.77 -30.71
N ASP A 214 -14.60 20.37 -30.87
CA ASP A 214 -15.55 21.13 -31.69
C ASP A 214 -15.74 22.46 -30.97
N VAL A 215 -14.86 23.41 -31.28
CA VAL A 215 -15.07 24.81 -30.91
C VAL A 215 -16.19 25.27 -31.83
N GLU A 216 -17.44 25.16 -31.36
CA GLU A 216 -18.53 25.88 -32.00
C GLU A 216 -18.09 27.36 -32.08
N PRO A 217 -18.08 27.97 -33.29
CA PRO A 217 -17.80 29.39 -33.38
C PRO A 217 -18.83 30.13 -32.53
N LEU A 218 -18.35 31.10 -31.74
CA LEU A 218 -19.21 31.97 -30.94
C LEU A 218 -20.29 32.56 -31.87
N PRO A 219 -21.60 32.41 -31.55
CA PRO A 219 -22.62 33.05 -32.34
C PRO A 219 -22.45 34.57 -32.21
N GLY A 220 -22.05 35.22 -33.31
CA GLY A 220 -21.94 36.67 -33.39
C GLY A 220 -20.82 37.25 -34.25
N ASP A 221 -19.98 36.45 -34.91
CA ASP A 221 -19.02 37.00 -35.89
C ASP A 221 -19.67 37.07 -37.29
N ASP A 222 -20.75 37.86 -37.37
CA ASP A 222 -21.21 38.41 -38.64
C ASP A 222 -20.26 39.57 -38.98
N SER A 223 -19.06 39.26 -39.46
CA SER A 223 -18.30 40.22 -40.25
C SER A 223 -19.03 40.39 -41.58
N GLU A 224 -19.83 41.45 -41.67
CA GLU A 224 -20.39 41.96 -42.91
C GLU A 224 -19.25 42.28 -43.90
N GLU A 225 -18.89 41.30 -44.74
CA GLU A 225 -18.29 41.54 -46.04
C GLU A 225 -19.28 41.13 -47.14
N GLU A 226 -20.15 42.06 -47.54
CA GLU A 226 -20.63 42.12 -48.92
C GLU A 226 -20.30 43.50 -49.48
N GLY A 227 -19.20 43.57 -50.20
CA GLY A 227 -18.96 44.62 -51.17
C GLY A 227 -19.83 44.42 -52.40
N ASP A 228 -20.43 45.52 -52.84
CA ASP A 228 -20.48 46.03 -54.21
C ASP A 228 -21.90 46.41 -54.68
N ALA A 229 -22.14 47.71 -54.85
CA ALA A 229 -22.85 48.25 -56.01
C ALA A 229 -22.78 49.78 -56.07
N SER A 230 -22.07 50.25 -57.11
CA SER A 230 -22.21 51.53 -57.85
C SER A 230 -21.36 52.73 -57.44
#